data_AF-A0A2N3FX44-F1
#
_entry.id   AF-A0A2N3FX44-F1
#
_cell.length_a   1.000
_cell.length_b   1.000
_cell.length_c   1.000
_cell.angle_alpha   90.00
_cell.angle_beta   90.00
_cell.angle_gamma   90.00
#
_symmetry.space_group_name_H-M   'P 1'
#
loop_
_entity.id
_entity.type
_entity.pdbx_description
1 polymer ?
#
loop_
_entity_poly.entity_id
_entity_poly.type
_entity_poly.pdbx_seq_one_letter_code
_entity_poly.pdbx_strand_id
1 'polypeptide(L)'
;MSDTSTPPAGWYNDPSDPVLQRFWDGAAWTTDVAPVASSAPLSPAPAGFVVNQQKATRRPLHPGLVVGIVASAVVLLGGVVFAVMVMPSLNSQRAHQADIAAKAADDAARSDVSALAVEVAHYHWSSNGFQPEIAVVDGFYAFTDGASMTRSPTASPDVEIGGVTGTGYYDWCVWVTAPSGVVKDFEYSLQGRLAPGRCDT
;
A
#
# COMPACT_ATOMS: atom_id res chain seq x y z
N MET A 1 -38.60 -6.29 -27.63
CA MET A 1 -37.81 -7.26 -26.87
C MET A 1 -36.56 -7.49 -27.69
N SER A 2 -35.42 -7.01 -27.24
CA SER A 2 -34.15 -7.16 -27.95
C SER A 2 -33.37 -8.26 -27.25
N ASP A 3 -33.32 -9.45 -27.84
CA ASP A 3 -32.49 -10.55 -27.35
C ASP A 3 -31.04 -10.29 -27.76
N THR A 4 -30.20 -9.93 -26.79
CA THR A 4 -28.74 -9.90 -26.97
C THR A 4 -28.21 -11.32 -26.86
N SER A 5 -27.95 -11.96 -28.01
CA SER A 5 -27.25 -13.25 -28.06
C SER A 5 -25.78 -13.04 -27.69
N THR A 6 -25.39 -13.48 -26.50
CA THR A 6 -23.98 -13.54 -26.07
C THR A 6 -23.23 -14.54 -26.94
N PRO A 7 -21.99 -14.21 -27.39
CA PRO A 7 -21.20 -15.14 -28.19
C PRO A 7 -20.91 -16.43 -27.40
N PRO A 8 -20.91 -17.60 -28.06
CA PRO A 8 -20.59 -18.88 -27.43
C PRO A 8 -19.12 -18.92 -26.99
N ALA A 9 -18.80 -19.80 -26.06
CA ALA A 9 -17.43 -20.00 -25.61
C ALA A 9 -16.49 -20.40 -26.77
N GLY A 10 -15.31 -19.79 -26.86
CA GLY A 10 -14.39 -20.00 -27.97
C GLY A 10 -13.19 -19.04 -27.98
N TRP A 11 -12.32 -19.21 -28.96
CA TRP A 11 -11.18 -18.31 -29.20
C TRP A 11 -11.60 -17.15 -30.09
N TYR A 12 -11.31 -15.93 -29.65
CA TYR A 12 -11.61 -14.69 -30.37
C TYR A 12 -10.37 -13.79 -30.38
N ASN A 13 -10.25 -12.88 -31.35
CA ASN A 13 -9.10 -11.98 -31.41
C ASN A 13 -9.00 -11.08 -30.17
N ASP A 14 -7.80 -10.90 -29.63
CA ASP A 14 -7.57 -10.07 -28.45
C ASP A 14 -7.64 -8.58 -28.83
N PRO A 15 -8.57 -7.78 -28.26
CA PRO A 15 -8.65 -6.34 -28.53
C PRO A 15 -7.39 -5.56 -28.13
N SER A 16 -6.58 -6.12 -27.23
CA SER A 16 -5.33 -5.52 -26.76
C SER A 16 -4.10 -5.89 -27.60
N ASP A 17 -4.15 -7.00 -28.36
CA ASP A 17 -3.08 -7.44 -29.24
C ASP A 17 -3.62 -8.17 -30.48
N PRO A 18 -3.58 -7.56 -31.68
CA PRO A 18 -4.15 -8.14 -32.89
C PRO A 18 -3.40 -9.38 -33.42
N VAL A 19 -2.24 -9.76 -32.85
CA VAL A 19 -1.54 -11.00 -33.21
C VAL A 19 -1.90 -12.20 -32.32
N LEU A 20 -2.74 -11.99 -31.29
CA LEU A 20 -3.17 -13.01 -30.34
C LEU A 20 -4.69 -13.24 -30.38
N GLN A 21 -5.10 -14.44 -29.97
CA GLN A 21 -6.48 -14.78 -29.65
C GLN A 21 -6.58 -15.03 -28.15
N ARG A 22 -7.68 -14.58 -27.53
CA ARG A 22 -8.01 -14.80 -26.12
C ARG A 22 -9.25 -15.70 -26.04
N PHE A 23 -9.32 -16.54 -25.02
CA PHE A 23 -10.46 -17.42 -24.81
C PHE A 23 -11.61 -16.68 -24.10
N TRP A 24 -12.83 -16.85 -24.61
CA TRP A 24 -14.09 -16.42 -24.00
C TRP A 24 -14.83 -17.66 -23.50
N ASP A 25 -15.28 -17.66 -22.25
CA ASP A 25 -15.93 -18.82 -21.63
C ASP A 25 -17.47 -18.84 -21.76
N GLY A 26 -18.05 -17.83 -22.42
CA GLY A 26 -19.49 -17.62 -22.53
C GLY A 26 -20.03 -16.53 -21.59
N ALA A 27 -19.26 -16.12 -20.58
CA ALA A 27 -19.62 -15.07 -19.62
C ALA A 27 -18.53 -13.99 -19.47
N ALA A 28 -17.25 -14.35 -19.58
CA ALA A 28 -16.11 -13.45 -19.45
C ALA A 28 -14.90 -13.90 -20.30
N TRP A 29 -13.97 -12.96 -20.51
CA TRP A 29 -12.67 -13.24 -21.10
C TRP A 29 -11.76 -13.90 -20.08
N THR A 30 -11.07 -14.98 -20.44
CA THR A 30 -10.09 -15.63 -19.55
C THR A 30 -8.68 -15.09 -19.78
N THR A 31 -7.75 -15.54 -18.93
CA THR A 31 -6.32 -15.25 -19.08
C THR A 31 -5.62 -16.05 -20.17
N ASP A 32 -6.31 -17.01 -20.80
CA ASP A 32 -5.72 -17.89 -21.80
C ASP A 32 -5.59 -17.16 -23.13
N VAL A 33 -4.37 -17.14 -23.67
CA VAL A 33 -4.04 -16.54 -24.98
C VAL A 33 -3.31 -17.53 -25.87
N ALA A 34 -3.61 -17.51 -27.17
CA ALA A 34 -2.97 -18.34 -28.19
C ALA A 34 -2.57 -17.48 -29.41
N PRO A 35 -1.45 -17.76 -30.09
CA PRO A 35 -1.13 -17.12 -31.36
C PRO A 35 -2.20 -17.42 -32.41
N VAL A 36 -2.53 -16.44 -33.26
CA VAL A 36 -3.41 -16.69 -34.42
C VAL A 36 -2.71 -17.72 -35.34
N ALA A 37 -3.22 -18.94 -35.39
CA ALA A 37 -2.65 -20.00 -36.21
C ALA A 37 -2.76 -19.63 -37.70
N SER A 38 -1.63 -19.27 -38.31
CA SER A 38 -1.53 -19.11 -39.76
C SER A 38 -1.62 -20.50 -40.39
N SER A 39 -2.78 -20.85 -40.94
CA SER A 39 -3.01 -22.14 -41.58
C SER A 39 -2.13 -22.28 -42.83
N ALA A 40 -1.01 -22.98 -42.70
CA ALA A 40 -0.20 -23.43 -43.83
C ALA A 40 -0.74 -24.78 -44.34
N PRO A 41 -1.04 -24.95 -45.64
CA PRO A 41 -1.37 -26.27 -46.18
C PRO A 41 -0.12 -27.16 -46.42
N LEU A 42 -0.33 -28.48 -46.29
CA LEU A 42 0.63 -29.58 -46.25
C LEU A 42 0.95 -30.22 -47.63
N SER A 43 2.22 -30.66 -47.79
CA SER A 43 2.73 -31.84 -48.58
C SER A 43 2.97 -31.72 -50.13
N PRO A 44 3.70 -32.65 -50.81
CA PRO A 44 5.18 -32.70 -50.94
C PRO A 44 5.79 -32.98 -52.36
N ALA A 45 7.07 -32.58 -52.60
CA ALA A 45 8.10 -33.02 -53.61
C ALA A 45 7.84 -32.87 -55.14
N PRO A 46 8.87 -32.90 -56.05
CA PRO A 46 10.34 -32.76 -55.92
C PRO A 46 10.99 -31.68 -56.86
N ALA A 47 12.29 -31.46 -56.65
CA ALA A 47 13.34 -31.03 -57.58
C ALA A 47 13.03 -29.97 -58.67
N GLY A 48 13.61 -28.79 -58.48
CA GLY A 48 13.79 -27.82 -59.56
C GLY A 48 14.55 -26.60 -59.09
N PHE A 49 15.88 -26.64 -59.21
CA PHE A 49 16.68 -25.43 -59.15
C PHE A 49 16.23 -24.49 -60.28
N VAL A 50 15.62 -23.36 -59.91
CA VAL A 50 15.54 -22.20 -60.79
C VAL A 50 16.12 -21.03 -60.02
N VAL A 51 17.38 -20.72 -60.32
CA VAL A 51 17.98 -19.42 -60.05
C VAL A 51 17.10 -18.40 -60.75
N ASN A 52 16.25 -17.70 -59.99
CA ASN A 52 15.57 -16.54 -60.51
C ASN A 52 16.20 -15.30 -59.91
N GLN A 53 16.80 -14.54 -60.81
CA GLN A 53 17.64 -13.39 -60.55
C GLN A 53 16.93 -12.42 -59.63
N GLN A 54 17.61 -12.05 -58.54
CA GLN A 54 17.31 -10.85 -57.77
C GLN A 54 17.53 -9.64 -58.68
N LYS A 55 16.53 -9.34 -59.51
CA LYS A 55 16.41 -8.01 -60.09
C LYS A 55 16.08 -7.11 -58.92
N ALA A 56 17.08 -6.34 -58.48
CA ALA A 56 16.91 -5.26 -57.52
C ALA A 56 15.89 -4.26 -58.08
N THR A 57 14.62 -4.52 -57.78
CA THR A 57 13.55 -3.56 -58.03
C THR A 57 13.71 -2.48 -56.98
N ARG A 58 14.21 -1.32 -57.44
CA ARG A 58 14.12 -0.08 -56.69
C ARG A 58 12.64 0.11 -56.31
N ARG A 59 12.31 -0.17 -55.05
CA ARG A 59 10.97 0.09 -54.52
C ARG A 59 10.74 1.61 -54.61
N PRO A 60 9.68 2.09 -55.30
CA PRO A 60 9.31 3.48 -55.16
C PRO A 60 8.97 3.73 -53.69
N LEU A 61 9.44 4.84 -53.11
CA LEU A 61 9.01 5.23 -51.78
C LEU A 61 7.49 5.48 -51.83
N HIS A 62 6.74 4.64 -51.13
CA HIS A 62 5.31 4.84 -50.93
C HIS A 62 5.09 6.09 -50.04
N PRO A 63 4.12 6.96 -50.35
CA PRO A 63 3.82 8.16 -49.57
C PRO A 63 3.27 7.91 -48.14
N GLY A 64 3.24 6.66 -47.67
CA GLY A 64 2.78 6.26 -46.34
C GLY A 64 3.76 6.53 -45.19
N LEU A 65 4.99 6.98 -45.47
CA LEU A 65 6.01 7.25 -44.45
C LEU A 65 5.61 8.42 -43.52
N VAL A 66 4.91 9.42 -44.03
CA VAL A 66 4.53 10.63 -43.26
C VAL A 66 3.40 10.33 -42.26
N VAL A 67 2.45 9.47 -42.63
CA VAL A 67 1.32 9.08 -41.76
C VAL A 67 1.81 8.22 -40.59
N GLY A 68 2.78 7.34 -40.81
CA GLY A 68 3.38 6.52 -39.74
C GLY A 68 4.15 7.33 -38.71
N ILE A 69 4.81 8.42 -39.11
CA ILE A 69 5.56 9.32 -38.21
C ILE A 69 4.61 10.19 -37.38
N VAL A 70 3.52 10.69 -37.98
CA VAL A 70 2.52 11.47 -37.24
C VAL A 70 1.75 10.59 -36.26
N ALA A 71 1.37 9.38 -36.67
CA ALA A 71 0.70 8.43 -35.77
C ALA A 71 1.61 8.01 -34.60
N SER A 72 2.90 7.74 -34.83
CA SER A 72 3.84 7.40 -33.76
C SER A 72 4.12 8.58 -32.84
N ALA A 73 4.24 9.80 -33.37
CA ALA A 73 4.40 11.01 -32.57
C ALA A 73 3.17 11.27 -31.69
N VAL A 74 1.96 11.06 -32.21
CA VAL A 74 0.71 11.21 -31.44
C VAL A 74 0.59 10.15 -30.34
N VAL A 75 0.96 8.89 -30.61
CA VAL A 75 0.95 7.83 -29.59
C VAL A 75 2.02 8.08 -28.52
N LEU A 76 3.21 8.51 -28.89
CA LEU A 76 4.27 8.87 -27.95
C LEU A 76 3.89 10.10 -27.12
N LEU A 77 3.35 11.15 -27.73
CA LEU A 77 2.85 12.33 -27.03
C LEU A 77 1.68 11.97 -26.10
N GLY A 78 0.73 11.15 -26.55
CA GLY A 78 -0.37 10.65 -25.74
C GLY A 78 0.09 9.82 -24.55
N GLY A 79 1.04 8.92 -24.75
CA GLY A 79 1.64 8.10 -23.69
C GLY A 79 2.41 8.94 -22.67
N VAL A 80 3.16 9.95 -23.13
CA VAL A 80 3.87 10.90 -22.25
C VAL A 80 2.87 11.75 -21.45
N VAL A 81 1.80 12.26 -22.08
CA VAL A 81 0.77 13.04 -21.39
C VAL A 81 0.02 12.18 -20.36
N PHE A 82 -0.32 10.94 -20.69
CA PHE A 82 -0.96 10.01 -19.76
C PHE A 82 -0.05 9.67 -18.57
N ALA A 83 1.23 9.39 -18.81
CA ALA A 83 2.20 9.17 -17.74
C ALA A 83 2.35 10.41 -16.85
N VAL A 84 2.45 11.61 -17.43
CA VAL A 84 2.55 12.88 -16.69
C VAL A 84 1.30 13.16 -15.83
N MET A 85 0.11 12.75 -16.25
CA MET A 85 -1.11 12.90 -15.45
C MET A 85 -1.23 11.86 -14.31
N VAL A 86 -0.76 10.62 -14.51
CA VAL A 86 -0.94 9.54 -13.53
C VAL A 86 0.22 9.45 -12.52
N MET A 87 1.46 9.77 -12.91
CA MET A 87 2.63 9.70 -12.03
C MET A 87 2.52 10.54 -10.73
N PRO A 88 1.96 11.77 -10.74
CA PRO A 88 1.77 12.57 -9.54
C PRO A 88 0.87 11.91 -8.50
N SER A 89 -0.05 11.04 -8.94
CA SER A 89 -1.03 10.39 -8.06
C SER A 89 -0.38 9.40 -7.08
N LEU A 90 0.59 8.62 -7.52
CA LEU A 90 1.26 7.63 -6.67
C LEU A 90 2.11 8.31 -5.58
N ASN A 91 2.78 9.42 -5.91
CA ASN A 91 3.54 10.18 -4.93
C ASN A 91 2.61 10.85 -3.90
N SER A 92 1.50 11.43 -4.37
CA SER A 92 0.51 12.07 -3.49
C SER A 92 -0.21 11.07 -2.60
N GLN A 93 -0.51 9.87 -3.11
CA GLN A 93 -1.10 8.77 -2.33
C GLN A 93 -0.18 8.31 -1.21
N ARG A 94 1.13 8.15 -1.49
CA ARG A 94 2.10 7.78 -0.45
C ARG A 94 2.20 8.85 0.65
N ALA A 95 2.22 10.12 0.28
CA ALA A 95 2.23 11.22 1.24
C ALA A 95 0.96 11.22 2.10
N HIS A 96 -0.22 11.09 1.48
CA HIS A 96 -1.48 11.01 2.20
C HIS A 96 -1.55 9.80 3.14
N GLN A 97 -1.04 8.65 2.70
CA GLN A 97 -0.98 7.45 3.52
C GLN A 97 -0.05 7.64 4.74
N ALA A 98 1.09 8.30 4.57
CA ALA A 98 1.99 8.63 5.68
C ALA A 98 1.30 9.57 6.70
N ASP A 99 0.55 10.56 6.23
CA ASP A 99 -0.19 11.49 7.09
C ASP A 99 -1.31 10.81 7.89
N ILE A 100 -1.95 9.78 7.32
CA ILE A 100 -2.95 8.97 8.02
C ILE A 100 -2.25 8.09 9.06
N ALA A 101 -1.15 7.43 8.68
CA ALA A 101 -0.39 6.56 9.58
C ALA A 101 0.12 7.35 10.80
N ALA A 102 0.67 8.54 10.60
CA ALA A 102 1.14 9.39 11.69
C ALA A 102 0.02 9.81 12.66
N LYS A 103 -1.17 10.15 12.14
CA LYS A 103 -2.32 10.45 13.00
C LYS A 103 -2.81 9.22 13.76
N ALA A 104 -2.82 8.06 13.12
CA ALA A 104 -3.19 6.81 13.76
C ALA A 104 -2.22 6.45 14.91
N ALA A 105 -0.92 6.76 14.76
CA ALA A 105 0.07 6.60 15.83
C ALA A 105 -0.21 7.55 17.02
N ASP A 106 -0.57 8.81 16.75
CA ASP A 106 -0.98 9.74 17.82
C ASP A 106 -2.28 9.27 18.54
N ASP A 107 -3.26 8.75 17.79
CA ASP A 107 -4.51 8.23 18.37
C ASP A 107 -4.23 6.99 19.23
N ALA A 108 -3.31 6.11 18.80
CA ALA A 108 -2.85 4.98 19.59
C ALA A 108 -2.17 5.43 20.89
N ALA A 109 -1.26 6.41 20.82
CA ALA A 109 -0.61 6.97 22.00
C ALA A 109 -1.60 7.59 23.00
N ARG A 110 -2.62 8.33 22.52
CA ARG A 110 -3.70 8.86 23.38
C ARG A 110 -4.48 7.75 24.08
N SER A 111 -4.79 6.67 23.36
CA SER A 111 -5.46 5.51 23.93
C SER A 111 -4.60 4.86 25.01
N ASP A 112 -3.34 4.54 24.68
CA ASP A 112 -2.40 3.85 25.56
C ASP A 112 -2.15 4.64 26.84
N VAL A 113 -1.83 5.94 26.75
CA VAL A 113 -1.55 6.76 27.94
C VAL A 113 -2.78 6.89 28.85
N SER A 114 -3.99 6.94 28.26
CA SER A 114 -5.23 7.01 29.05
C SER A 114 -5.53 5.70 29.79
N ALA A 115 -5.20 4.55 29.17
CA ALA A 115 -5.35 3.26 29.81
C ALA A 115 -4.25 3.05 30.88
N LEU A 116 -3.01 3.43 30.57
CA LEU A 116 -1.88 3.39 31.50
C LEU A 116 -2.14 4.26 32.74
N ALA A 117 -2.75 5.43 32.55
CA ALA A 117 -3.12 6.34 33.64
C ALA A 117 -4.05 5.70 34.69
N VAL A 118 -4.97 4.82 34.27
CA VAL A 118 -5.85 4.10 35.20
C VAL A 118 -5.05 3.14 36.06
N GLU A 119 -4.13 2.39 35.46
CA GLU A 119 -3.27 1.43 36.17
C GLU A 119 -2.28 2.15 37.10
N VAL A 120 -1.68 3.26 36.66
CA VAL A 120 -0.83 4.10 37.52
C VAL A 120 -1.61 4.63 38.72
N ALA A 121 -2.85 5.10 38.52
CA ALA A 121 -3.70 5.55 39.61
C ALA A 121 -4.02 4.43 40.61
N HIS A 122 -4.33 3.23 40.11
CA HIS A 122 -4.56 2.05 40.95
C HIS A 122 -3.31 1.63 41.71
N TYR A 123 -2.14 1.70 41.07
CA TYR A 123 -0.87 1.39 41.69
C TYR A 123 -0.58 2.34 42.86
N HIS A 124 -0.68 3.65 42.65
CA HIS A 124 -0.44 4.62 43.73
C HIS A 124 -1.39 4.43 44.93
N TRP A 125 -2.62 3.95 44.71
CA TRP A 125 -3.53 3.59 45.79
C TRP A 125 -3.05 2.36 46.57
N SER A 126 -2.56 1.32 45.89
CA SER A 126 -2.19 0.05 46.52
C SER A 126 -0.78 0.04 47.12
N SER A 127 0.14 0.83 46.58
CA SER A 127 1.58 0.79 46.90
C SER A 127 2.04 1.87 47.88
N ASN A 128 1.15 2.59 48.57
CA ASN A 128 1.50 3.69 49.48
C ASN A 128 2.38 4.80 48.85
N GLY A 129 2.27 5.02 47.53
CA GLY A 129 2.95 6.11 46.84
C GLY A 129 4.35 5.82 46.32
N PHE A 130 4.80 4.56 46.32
CA PHE A 130 5.99 4.19 45.54
C PHE A 130 5.71 4.30 44.04
N GLN A 131 6.73 4.68 43.27
CA GLN A 131 6.62 4.81 41.83
C GLN A 131 6.84 3.44 41.17
N PRO A 132 5.95 3.01 40.25
CA PRO A 132 6.14 1.74 39.55
C PRO A 132 7.27 1.86 38.52
N GLU A 133 8.02 0.78 38.34
CA GLU A 133 8.81 0.60 37.12
C GLU A 133 7.88 0.08 36.02
N ILE A 134 7.80 0.81 34.91
CA ILE A 134 6.94 0.49 33.77
C ILE A 134 7.84 0.12 32.58
N ALA A 135 7.63 -1.07 32.04
CA ALA A 135 8.31 -1.55 30.84
C ALA A 135 7.32 -2.20 29.88
N VAL A 136 7.70 -2.34 28.60
CA VAL A 136 6.91 -3.11 27.64
C VAL A 136 7.45 -4.54 27.57
N VAL A 137 6.63 -5.52 27.93
CA VAL A 137 7.00 -6.94 27.94
C VAL A 137 5.95 -7.74 27.16
N ASP A 138 6.40 -8.42 26.11
CA ASP A 138 5.55 -9.19 25.17
C ASP A 138 4.35 -8.39 24.61
N GLY A 139 4.53 -7.09 24.37
CA GLY A 139 3.48 -6.22 23.86
C GLY A 139 2.46 -5.73 24.90
N PHE A 140 2.77 -5.85 26.19
CA PHE A 140 1.96 -5.29 27.28
C PHE A 140 2.78 -4.33 28.12
N TYR A 141 2.14 -3.30 28.68
CA TYR A 141 2.73 -2.54 29.77
C TYR A 141 2.77 -3.41 31.02
N ALA A 142 3.98 -3.61 31.52
CA ALA A 142 4.29 -4.38 32.71
C ALA A 142 4.69 -3.42 33.83
N PHE A 143 3.96 -3.50 34.94
CA PHE A 143 4.23 -2.78 36.17
C PHE A 143 4.96 -3.71 37.12
N THR A 144 6.16 -3.31 37.55
CA THR A 144 7.00 -4.11 38.45
C THR A 144 7.19 -3.39 39.78
N ASP A 145 6.97 -4.12 40.88
CA ASP A 145 7.21 -3.65 42.26
C ASP A 145 8.44 -4.33 42.91
N GLY A 146 9.27 -4.97 42.09
CA GLY A 146 10.45 -5.74 42.48
C GLY A 146 10.20 -7.23 42.70
N ALA A 147 8.97 -7.66 43.05
CA ALA A 147 8.64 -9.07 43.32
C ALA A 147 7.46 -9.60 42.48
N SER A 148 6.58 -8.71 42.02
CA SER A 148 5.37 -9.00 41.26
C SER A 148 5.35 -8.18 39.96
N MET A 149 4.91 -8.81 38.88
CA MET A 149 4.72 -8.16 37.59
C MET A 149 3.25 -8.24 37.20
N THR A 150 2.59 -7.09 37.06
CA THR A 150 1.21 -7.01 36.55
C THR A 150 1.25 -6.52 35.11
N ARG A 151 0.59 -7.24 34.20
CA ARG A 151 0.51 -6.89 32.77
C ARG A 151 -0.89 -6.37 32.44
N SER A 152 -0.99 -5.10 32.11
CA SER A 152 -2.19 -4.42 31.61
C SER A 152 -1.86 -2.92 31.54
N PRO A 153 -2.20 -2.18 30.48
CA PRO A 153 -2.90 -2.57 29.25
C PRO A 153 -1.95 -3.11 28.15
N THR A 154 -2.49 -3.53 26.99
CA THR A 154 -1.70 -3.84 25.79
C THR A 154 -1.01 -2.57 25.29
N ALA A 155 0.26 -2.67 24.92
CA ALA A 155 1.00 -1.60 24.28
C ALA A 155 0.75 -1.63 22.77
N SER A 156 0.34 -0.49 22.23
CA SER A 156 0.15 -0.32 20.80
C SER A 156 1.51 -0.35 20.07
N PRO A 157 1.57 -0.88 18.84
CA PRO A 157 2.77 -0.78 18.02
C PRO A 157 3.18 0.69 17.81
N ASP A 158 4.48 0.96 17.80
CA ASP A 158 5.04 2.32 17.67
C ASP A 158 4.66 3.29 18.82
N VAL A 159 4.23 2.77 19.98
CA VAL A 159 4.06 3.58 21.19
C VAL A 159 5.05 3.12 22.25
N GLU A 160 5.91 4.04 22.68
CA GLU A 160 6.97 3.81 23.65
C GLU A 160 6.62 4.45 24.99
N ILE A 161 6.94 3.77 26.09
CA ILE A 161 6.81 4.37 27.43
C ILE A 161 7.84 5.50 27.57
N GLY A 162 7.36 6.71 27.88
CA GLY A 162 8.22 7.85 28.15
C GLY A 162 8.70 7.85 29.60
N GLY A 163 7.77 7.60 30.53
CA GLY A 163 8.07 7.44 31.95
C GLY A 163 6.88 7.81 32.83
N VAL A 164 7.12 7.82 34.13
CA VAL A 164 6.20 8.28 35.16
C VAL A 164 6.93 9.21 36.13
N THR A 165 6.28 10.27 36.56
CA THR A 165 6.78 11.24 37.54
C THR A 165 5.77 11.41 38.66
N GLY A 166 6.25 11.96 39.79
CA GLY A 166 5.45 12.14 40.99
C GLY A 166 5.31 10.86 41.81
N THR A 167 4.99 11.05 43.08
CA THR A 167 4.84 9.97 44.08
C THR A 167 3.51 10.07 44.84
N GLY A 168 2.81 11.20 44.71
CA GLY A 168 1.55 11.45 45.40
C GLY A 168 0.36 10.89 44.64
N TYR A 169 -0.66 10.42 45.36
CA TYR A 169 -1.89 9.89 44.75
C TYR A 169 -2.59 10.88 43.80
N TYR A 170 -2.50 12.19 44.09
CA TYR A 170 -3.06 13.26 43.26
C TYR A 170 -2.01 14.00 42.42
N ASP A 171 -0.74 13.61 42.55
CA ASP A 171 0.42 14.33 42.04
C ASP A 171 1.36 13.33 41.36
N TRP A 172 0.84 12.74 40.28
CA TRP A 172 1.57 11.88 39.37
C TRP A 172 1.23 12.27 37.94
N CYS A 173 2.17 11.99 37.04
CA CYS A 173 2.02 12.17 35.62
C CYS A 173 2.73 11.04 34.89
N VAL A 174 2.09 10.49 33.86
CA VAL A 174 2.66 9.45 33.01
C VAL A 174 2.58 9.90 31.55
N TRP A 175 3.57 9.56 30.74
CA TRP A 175 3.57 9.92 29.32
C TRP A 175 4.13 8.80 28.44
N VAL A 176 3.71 8.83 27.18
CA VAL A 176 4.15 7.92 26.13
C VAL A 176 4.54 8.73 24.89
N THR A 177 5.33 8.09 24.02
CA THR A 177 5.83 8.69 22.78
C THR A 177 5.42 7.80 21.61
N ALA A 178 4.77 8.36 20.58
CA ALA A 178 4.60 7.76 19.26
C ALA A 178 5.60 8.38 18.28
N PRO A 179 6.76 7.75 17.98
CA PRO A 179 7.82 8.37 17.18
C PRO A 179 7.38 8.76 15.76
N SER A 180 6.48 7.97 15.15
CA SER A 180 5.91 8.28 13.83
C SER A 180 4.72 9.25 13.88
N GLY A 181 4.28 9.64 15.07
CA GLY A 181 3.18 10.56 15.32
C GLY A 181 3.40 11.98 14.77
N VAL A 182 2.31 12.71 14.57
CA VAL A 182 2.36 14.15 14.24
C VAL A 182 2.68 14.96 15.50
N VAL A 183 2.01 14.63 16.61
CA VAL A 183 2.20 15.26 17.93
C VAL A 183 3.24 14.50 18.75
N LYS A 184 3.30 13.18 18.60
CA LYS A 184 4.27 12.26 19.21
C LYS A 184 4.08 12.04 20.70
N ASP A 185 4.24 13.09 21.49
CA ASP A 185 4.26 12.96 22.95
C ASP A 185 2.87 13.24 23.53
N PHE A 186 2.38 12.34 24.38
CA PHE A 186 1.13 12.50 25.12
C PHE A 186 1.32 12.14 26.57
N GLU A 187 0.79 13.00 27.43
CA GLU A 187 0.80 12.82 28.86
C GLU A 187 -0.61 12.68 29.43
N TYR A 188 -0.68 12.07 30.60
CA TYR A 188 -1.86 12.05 31.43
C TYR A 188 -1.48 12.30 32.88
N SER A 189 -2.16 13.26 33.50
CA SER A 189 -2.13 13.50 34.94
C SER A 189 -3.54 13.68 35.47
N LEU A 190 -3.75 13.52 36.78
CA LEU A 190 -5.07 13.76 37.39
C LEU A 190 -5.53 15.22 37.26
N GLN A 191 -4.58 16.16 37.20
CA GLN A 191 -4.81 17.59 37.19
C GLN A 191 -5.02 18.11 35.76
N GLY A 192 -4.13 17.71 34.83
CA GLY A 192 -4.13 18.13 33.43
C GLY A 192 -5.00 17.26 32.52
N ARG A 193 -5.38 16.06 32.97
CA ARG A 193 -6.00 15.00 32.14
C ARG A 193 -5.09 14.64 30.95
N LEU A 194 -5.66 14.07 29.89
CA LEU A 194 -4.97 13.77 28.65
C LEU A 194 -4.59 15.07 27.93
N ALA A 195 -3.29 15.29 27.71
CA ALA A 195 -2.76 16.45 27.02
C ALA A 195 -1.59 16.06 26.10
N PRO A 196 -1.31 16.84 25.03
CA PRO A 196 -0.07 16.69 24.28
C PRO A 196 1.12 17.19 25.10
N GLY A 197 2.24 16.48 25.07
CA GLY A 197 3.45 16.83 25.81
C GLY A 197 4.00 15.71 26.67
N ARG A 198 4.94 16.07 27.53
CA ARG A 198 5.62 15.17 28.47
C ARG A 198 5.52 15.75 29.87
N CYS A 199 5.58 14.88 30.86
CA CYS A 199 5.45 15.26 32.26
C CYS A 199 6.60 16.14 32.80
N ASP A 200 7.68 16.33 32.03
CA ASP A 200 8.84 17.15 32.37
C ASP A 200 8.85 18.53 31.69
N THR A 201 7.79 18.89 30.94
CA THR A 201 7.71 20.14 30.17
C THR A 201 6.89 21.25 30.82
#